data_AF-A0A7V0PTL6-F1
#
_entry.id   AF-A0A7V0PTL6-F1
#
_cell.length_a   1.000
_cell.length_b   1.000
_cell.length_c   1.000
_cell.angle_alpha   90.00
_cell.angle_beta   90.00
_cell.angle_gamma   90.00
#
_symmetry.space_group_name_H-M   'P 1'
#
loop_
_entity.id
_entity.type
_entity.pdbx_description
1 polymer ?
#
loop_
_entity_poly.entity_id
_entity_poly.type
_entity_poly.pdbx_seq_one_letter_code
_entity_poly.pdbx_strand_id
1 'polypeptide(L)'
;FFTADAWLIRQKQTTAARRYFWDVLCLAALNAPPGLVSFLQFFRVLKKSFWAEKEKARLGFANAGFQDVFAGPAEAFLRKRGAGLYKKETVLNLEIQNNRAFALQLKGRKLSDFDALVLAVPPHALEKMIPKNFIQQLTVNRIRFHPIVSVHLYLKTELFPEKFLAFIGGTCQWIFNMNAIRSSKYWEGIWYSVVISGAEEEAKLPKDTIVSQIFSDFQKIQPGWKPSDVLHIRVIKELSATAPGSPGAEAGRPSQKTAFKNIFLAGGWTRTGLPDTIESAVLSGELAAKEVMAQS
;
A
#
# COMPACT_ATOMS: atom_id res chain seq x y z
N PHE A 1 -7.05 23.79 -6.56
CA PHE A 1 -6.59 22.61 -5.81
C PHE A 1 -5.20 22.88 -5.23
N PHE A 2 -4.95 22.64 -3.93
CA PHE A 2 -3.69 22.99 -3.26
C PHE A 2 -2.80 21.75 -3.05
N THR A 3 -1.65 21.72 -3.73
CA THR A 3 -0.70 20.59 -3.72
C THR A 3 0.37 20.75 -2.65
N ALA A 4 1.06 19.66 -2.31
CA ALA A 4 2.24 19.71 -1.45
C ALA A 4 3.33 20.60 -2.06
N ASP A 5 3.53 20.53 -3.38
CA ASP A 5 4.49 21.38 -4.08
C ASP A 5 4.17 22.88 -3.98
N ALA A 6 2.90 23.25 -4.21
CA ALA A 6 2.44 24.62 -4.07
C ALA A 6 2.64 25.15 -2.65
N TRP A 7 2.46 24.29 -1.64
CA TRP A 7 2.77 24.64 -0.25
C TRP A 7 4.28 24.86 -0.04
N LEU A 8 5.14 23.95 -0.54
CA LEU A 8 6.60 24.08 -0.40
C LEU A 8 7.13 25.38 -1.06
N ILE A 9 6.61 25.72 -2.24
CA ILE A 9 6.93 27.00 -2.92
C ILE A 9 6.49 28.19 -2.06
N ARG A 10 5.27 28.14 -1.51
CA ARG A 10 4.77 29.20 -0.61
C ARG A 10 5.61 29.34 0.66
N GLN A 11 6.15 28.24 1.19
CA GLN A 11 7.09 28.23 2.31
C GLN A 11 8.53 28.58 1.90
N LYS A 12 8.77 29.03 0.66
CA LYS A 12 10.07 29.44 0.12
C LYS A 12 11.15 28.36 0.25
N GLN A 13 10.76 27.09 0.17
CA GLN A 13 11.72 25.98 0.19
C GLN A 13 12.62 26.03 -1.05
N THR A 14 13.93 25.91 -0.84
CA THR A 14 14.90 25.96 -1.94
C THR A 14 14.77 24.76 -2.86
N THR A 15 15.24 24.88 -4.10
CA THR A 15 15.28 23.75 -5.05
C THR A 15 16.05 22.56 -4.47
N ALA A 16 17.15 22.81 -3.76
CA ALA A 16 17.93 21.78 -3.10
C ALA A 16 17.13 21.09 -1.97
N ALA A 17 16.49 21.84 -1.08
CA ALA A 17 15.68 21.27 -0.01
C ALA A 17 14.51 20.44 -0.56
N ARG A 18 13.87 20.92 -1.63
CA ARG A 18 12.82 20.18 -2.33
C ARG A 18 13.34 18.85 -2.86
N ARG A 19 14.39 18.89 -3.69
CA ARG A 19 14.98 17.71 -4.33
C ARG A 19 15.52 16.68 -3.33
N TYR A 20 16.29 17.11 -2.34
CA TYR A 20 17.05 16.19 -1.48
C TYR A 20 16.29 15.74 -0.24
N PHE A 21 15.19 16.41 0.11
CA PHE A 21 14.42 16.08 1.30
C PHE A 21 12.93 15.94 1.03
N TRP A 22 12.26 17.00 0.55
CA TRP A 22 10.79 17.00 0.48
C TRP A 22 10.23 16.03 -0.56
N ASP A 23 10.85 15.96 -1.74
CA ASP A 23 10.42 15.06 -2.81
C ASP A 23 10.59 13.60 -2.38
N VAL A 24 11.73 13.28 -1.75
CA VAL A 24 12.03 11.94 -1.21
C VAL A 24 11.02 11.56 -0.14
N LEU A 25 10.77 12.44 0.83
CA LEU A 25 9.80 12.21 1.90
C LEU A 25 8.38 12.03 1.37
N CYS A 26 7.97 12.87 0.42
CA CYS A 26 6.63 12.82 -0.17
C CYS A 26 6.41 11.51 -0.94
N LEU A 27 7.37 11.14 -1.80
CA LEU A 27 7.34 9.87 -2.53
C LEU A 27 7.29 8.67 -1.58
N ALA A 28 8.11 8.66 -0.54
CA ALA A 28 8.17 7.56 0.42
C ALA A 28 6.85 7.38 1.20
N ALA A 29 6.22 8.49 1.58
CA ALA A 29 5.02 8.46 2.41
C ALA A 29 3.72 8.30 1.60
N LEU A 30 3.69 8.78 0.35
CA LEU A 30 2.46 8.97 -0.42
C LEU A 30 2.51 8.38 -1.84
N ASN A 31 3.63 7.76 -2.20
CA ASN A 31 3.84 7.08 -3.47
C ASN A 31 3.57 7.96 -4.71
N ALA A 32 3.78 9.27 -4.58
CA ALA A 32 3.61 10.24 -5.66
C ALA A 32 4.45 11.49 -5.39
N PRO A 33 4.90 12.20 -6.44
CA PRO A 33 5.67 13.43 -6.28
C PRO A 33 4.81 14.56 -5.70
N PRO A 34 5.41 15.57 -5.03
CA PRO A 34 4.68 16.65 -4.38
C PRO A 34 3.70 17.42 -5.28
N GLY A 35 3.99 17.49 -6.59
CA GLY A 35 3.13 18.16 -7.57
C GLY A 35 1.79 17.46 -7.80
N LEU A 36 1.70 16.15 -7.53
CA LEU A 36 0.49 15.35 -7.70
C LEU A 36 -0.22 15.08 -6.37
N VAL A 37 0.39 15.44 -5.25
CA VAL A 37 -0.11 15.16 -3.90
C VAL A 37 -0.85 16.37 -3.32
N SER A 38 -1.97 16.12 -2.65
CA SER A 38 -2.69 17.10 -1.84
C SER A 38 -1.86 17.53 -0.64
N PHE A 39 -1.78 18.83 -0.39
CA PHE A 39 -1.17 19.33 0.84
C PHE A 39 -1.83 18.74 2.09
N LEU A 40 -3.14 18.49 2.10
CA LEU A 40 -3.83 17.91 3.25
C LEU A 40 -3.26 16.53 3.63
N GLN A 41 -3.02 15.66 2.64
CA GLN A 41 -2.45 14.34 2.89
C GLN A 41 -1.01 14.44 3.36
N PHE A 42 -0.22 15.30 2.72
CA PHE A 42 1.15 15.53 3.12
C PHE A 42 1.25 16.12 4.53
N PHE A 43 0.40 17.08 4.87
CA PHE A 43 0.29 17.65 6.20
C PHE A 43 -0.05 16.61 7.27
N ARG A 44 -0.93 15.64 6.97
CA ARG A 44 -1.26 14.55 7.90
C ARG A 44 -0.04 13.66 8.18
N VAL A 45 0.77 13.37 7.16
CA VAL A 45 2.06 12.68 7.33
C VAL A 45 2.96 13.51 8.23
N LEU A 46 3.20 14.79 7.89
CA LEU A 46 4.07 15.66 8.67
C LEU A 46 3.63 15.78 10.13
N LYS A 47 2.32 15.92 10.36
CA LYS A 47 1.75 16.02 11.71
C LYS A 47 1.97 14.76 12.53
N LYS A 48 1.77 13.58 11.93
CA LYS A 48 1.97 12.32 12.65
C LYS A 48 3.44 11.97 12.84
N SER A 49 4.30 12.32 11.88
CA SER A 49 5.72 11.96 11.89
C SER A 49 6.60 12.96 12.65
N PHE A 50 6.31 14.27 12.60
CA PHE A 50 7.24 15.30 13.07
C PHE A 50 6.67 16.29 14.10
N TRP A 51 5.35 16.37 14.27
CA TRP A 51 4.72 17.16 15.34
C TRP A 51 4.19 16.32 16.50
N ALA A 52 4.54 15.03 16.51
CA ALA A 52 4.34 14.15 17.62
C ALA A 52 5.67 13.96 18.39
N GLU A 53 5.63 13.23 19.50
CA GLU A 53 6.84 12.86 20.25
C GLU A 53 7.87 12.15 19.35
N LYS A 54 9.17 12.32 19.62
CA LYS A 54 10.28 11.75 18.83
C LYS A 54 10.12 10.25 18.60
N GLU A 55 9.58 9.55 19.59
CA GLU A 55 9.26 8.12 19.58
C GLU A 55 8.33 7.73 18.43
N LYS A 56 7.42 8.62 18.02
CA LYS A 56 6.43 8.40 16.95
C LYS A 56 7.04 8.52 15.55
N ALA A 57 8.25 9.07 15.43
CA ALA A 57 8.99 9.15 14.17
C ALA A 57 9.88 7.92 13.90
N ARG A 58 9.96 6.97 14.85
CA ARG A 58 10.85 5.81 14.73
C ARG A 58 10.36 4.86 13.64
N LEU A 59 11.29 4.36 12.84
CA LEU A 59 11.02 3.33 11.85
C LEU A 59 11.04 1.95 12.52
N GLY A 60 9.95 1.20 12.35
CA GLY A 60 9.84 -0.19 12.75
C GLY A 60 9.93 -1.11 11.53
N PHE A 61 10.64 -2.22 11.66
CA PHE A 61 10.70 -3.25 10.63
C PHE A 61 10.10 -4.55 11.16
N ALA A 62 9.29 -5.22 10.33
CA ALA A 62 8.85 -6.58 10.60
C ALA A 62 10.05 -7.53 10.49
N ASN A 63 10.40 -8.21 11.58
CA ASN A 63 11.50 -9.16 11.67
C ASN A 63 11.23 -10.49 10.94
N ALA A 64 9.99 -10.76 10.58
CA ALA A 64 9.53 -11.91 9.79
C ALA A 64 8.59 -11.47 8.66
N GLY A 65 8.09 -12.43 7.88
CA GLY A 65 7.09 -12.16 6.84
C GLY A 65 5.79 -11.60 7.42
N PHE A 66 5.07 -10.77 6.66
CA PHE A 66 3.79 -10.22 7.13
C PHE A 66 2.72 -11.28 7.41
N GLN A 67 2.84 -12.46 6.80
CA GLN A 67 2.01 -13.61 7.17
C GLN A 67 2.24 -14.00 8.64
N ASP A 68 3.49 -14.02 9.11
CA ASP A 68 3.82 -14.47 10.47
C ASP A 68 3.60 -13.35 11.50
N VAL A 69 3.83 -12.10 11.10
CA VAL A 69 3.71 -10.94 12.00
C VAL A 69 2.27 -10.45 12.16
N PHE A 70 1.46 -10.49 11.09
CA PHE A 70 0.11 -9.93 11.11
C PHE A 70 -0.97 -10.99 10.86
N ALA A 71 -0.96 -11.64 9.69
CA ALA A 71 -2.10 -12.45 9.26
C ALA A 71 -2.29 -13.71 10.12
N GLY A 72 -1.22 -14.46 10.39
CA GLY A 72 -1.24 -15.70 11.18
C GLY A 72 -1.74 -15.47 12.61
N PRO A 73 -1.19 -14.50 13.37
CA PRO A 73 -1.71 -14.15 14.69
C PRO A 73 -3.18 -13.72 14.67
N ALA A 74 -3.59 -12.91 13.67
CA ALA A 74 -4.99 -12.50 13.52
C ALA A 74 -5.91 -13.70 13.24
N GLU A 75 -5.52 -14.62 12.34
CA GLU A 75 -6.27 -15.84 12.07
C GLU A 75 -6.41 -16.71 13.33
N ALA A 76 -5.32 -16.91 14.08
CA ALA A 76 -5.34 -17.68 15.32
C ALA A 76 -6.26 -17.04 16.38
N PHE A 77 -6.22 -15.72 16.51
CA PHE A 77 -7.10 -14.96 17.41
C PHE A 77 -8.58 -15.12 17.06
N LEU A 78 -8.91 -15.07 15.77
CA LEU A 78 -10.27 -15.23 15.25
C LEU A 78 -10.78 -16.67 15.45
N ARG A 79 -9.98 -17.69 15.12
CA ARG A 79 -10.36 -19.10 15.32
C ARG A 79 -10.64 -19.44 16.78
N LYS A 80 -9.83 -18.92 17.71
CA LYS A 80 -10.03 -19.10 19.16
C LYS A 80 -11.37 -18.53 19.66
N ARG A 81 -12.00 -17.65 18.88
CA ARG A 81 -13.32 -17.05 19.18
C ARG A 81 -14.46 -17.66 18.34
N GLY A 82 -14.20 -18.79 17.70
CA GLY A 82 -15.21 -19.49 16.90
C GLY A 82 -15.45 -18.89 15.51
N ALA A 83 -14.63 -17.95 15.04
CA ALA A 83 -14.80 -17.39 13.71
C ALA A 83 -14.46 -18.43 12.63
N GLY A 84 -15.36 -18.59 11.66
CA GLY A 84 -15.10 -19.37 10.45
C GLY A 84 -14.11 -18.64 9.53
N LEU A 85 -13.03 -19.32 9.13
CA LEU A 85 -12.04 -18.78 8.21
C LEU A 85 -11.90 -19.70 7.00
N TYR A 86 -12.34 -19.18 5.85
CA TYR A 86 -12.44 -19.91 4.59
C TYR A 86 -11.41 -19.36 3.59
N LYS A 87 -10.36 -20.14 3.31
CA LYS A 87 -9.32 -19.79 2.35
C LYS A 87 -9.61 -20.44 0.99
N LYS A 88 -9.10 -19.84 -0.08
CA LYS A 88 -9.34 -20.28 -1.47
C LYS A 88 -10.84 -20.25 -1.86
N GLU A 89 -11.63 -19.45 -1.16
CA GLU A 89 -13.05 -19.23 -1.41
C GLU A 89 -13.23 -17.82 -2.00
N THR A 90 -13.17 -17.74 -3.34
CA THR A 90 -13.36 -16.47 -4.05
C THR A 90 -14.84 -16.15 -4.19
N VAL A 91 -15.25 -14.98 -3.71
CA VAL A 91 -16.56 -14.41 -4.01
C VAL A 91 -16.55 -13.88 -5.44
N LEU A 92 -17.48 -14.36 -6.25
CA LEU A 92 -17.62 -14.01 -7.66
C LEU A 92 -18.60 -12.86 -7.85
N ASN A 93 -19.75 -12.89 -7.16
CA ASN A 93 -20.79 -11.87 -7.26
C ASN A 93 -21.47 -11.63 -5.91
N LEU A 94 -21.96 -10.41 -5.73
CA LEU A 94 -22.83 -9.98 -4.64
C LEU A 94 -24.24 -9.74 -5.17
N GLU A 95 -25.21 -10.48 -4.64
CA GLU A 95 -26.64 -10.25 -4.88
C GLU A 95 -27.17 -9.21 -3.91
N ILE A 96 -27.76 -8.14 -4.45
CA ILE A 96 -28.35 -7.05 -3.68
C ILE A 96 -29.84 -6.99 -3.96
N GLN A 97 -30.66 -7.02 -2.90
CA GLN A 97 -32.12 -6.90 -2.97
C GLN A 97 -32.59 -5.92 -1.90
N ASN A 98 -33.58 -5.07 -2.22
CA ASN A 98 -34.15 -4.10 -1.27
C ASN A 98 -33.09 -3.24 -0.53
N ASN A 99 -32.06 -2.82 -1.27
CA ASN A 99 -30.92 -2.06 -0.77
C ASN A 99 -30.12 -2.76 0.35
N ARG A 100 -30.07 -4.10 0.31
CA ARG A 100 -29.39 -4.97 1.28
C ARG A 100 -28.60 -6.05 0.53
N ALA A 101 -27.41 -6.41 1.02
CA ALA A 101 -26.73 -7.62 0.59
C ALA A 101 -27.57 -8.85 1.00
N PHE A 102 -28.00 -9.61 -0.01
CA PHE A 102 -28.86 -10.78 0.16
C PHE A 102 -28.05 -12.08 0.16
N ALA A 103 -27.09 -12.20 -0.78
CA ALA A 103 -26.26 -13.39 -0.88
C ALA A 103 -24.92 -13.11 -1.58
N LEU A 104 -23.92 -13.94 -1.28
CA LEU A 104 -22.65 -14.00 -1.99
C LEU A 104 -22.62 -15.27 -2.83
N GLN A 105 -22.29 -15.12 -4.11
CA GLN A 105 -22.03 -16.25 -4.99
C GLN A 105 -20.54 -16.56 -5.00
N LEU A 106 -20.18 -17.80 -4.63
CA LEU A 106 -18.81 -18.31 -4.70
C LEU A 106 -18.75 -19.44 -5.74
N LYS A 107 -17.53 -19.93 -6.01
CA LYS A 107 -17.36 -21.12 -6.85
C LYS A 107 -17.97 -22.35 -6.15
N GLY A 108 -19.10 -22.84 -6.65
CA GLY A 108 -19.73 -24.09 -6.19
C GLY A 108 -20.61 -23.97 -4.94
N ARG A 109 -20.75 -22.78 -4.34
CA ARG A 109 -21.68 -22.54 -3.22
C ARG A 109 -22.23 -21.13 -3.24
N LYS A 110 -23.38 -20.95 -2.60
CA LYS A 110 -24.00 -19.66 -2.29
C LYS A 110 -24.00 -19.48 -0.78
N LEU A 111 -23.57 -18.31 -0.33
CA LEU A 111 -23.68 -17.89 1.06
C LEU A 111 -24.83 -16.91 1.17
N SER A 112 -25.80 -17.23 2.00
CA SER A 112 -26.92 -16.37 2.38
C SER A 112 -27.03 -16.36 3.91
N ASP A 113 -28.01 -15.65 4.46
CA ASP A 113 -28.30 -15.63 5.90
C ASP A 113 -27.17 -15.01 6.74
N PHE A 114 -26.88 -13.73 6.47
CA PHE A 114 -25.98 -12.92 7.28
C PHE A 114 -26.59 -11.55 7.60
N ASP A 115 -26.32 -11.05 8.81
CA ASP A 115 -26.84 -9.78 9.29
C ASP A 115 -26.12 -8.58 8.67
N ALA A 116 -24.80 -8.69 8.52
CA ALA A 116 -23.91 -7.65 8.01
C ALA A 116 -22.84 -8.22 7.08
N LEU A 117 -22.42 -7.41 6.10
CA LEU A 117 -21.35 -7.71 5.16
C LEU A 117 -20.32 -6.60 5.16
N VAL A 118 -19.08 -6.91 5.56
CA VAL A 118 -17.93 -6.01 5.43
C VAL A 118 -17.14 -6.39 4.18
N LEU A 119 -17.05 -5.48 3.22
CA LEU A 119 -16.28 -5.63 2.00
C LEU A 119 -14.87 -5.09 2.21
N ALA A 120 -13.93 -5.98 2.54
CA ALA A 120 -12.52 -5.67 2.81
C ALA A 120 -11.59 -5.96 1.62
N VAL A 121 -12.07 -5.75 0.39
CA VAL A 121 -11.34 -6.04 -0.86
C VAL A 121 -10.98 -4.75 -1.62
N PRO A 122 -9.99 -4.78 -2.53
CA PRO A 122 -9.66 -3.61 -3.34
C PRO A 122 -10.82 -3.12 -4.23
N PRO A 123 -10.89 -1.81 -4.57
CA PRO A 123 -11.94 -1.24 -5.41
C PRO A 123 -12.19 -1.97 -6.73
N HIS A 124 -11.12 -2.40 -7.43
CA HIS A 124 -11.24 -3.11 -8.69
C HIS A 124 -11.89 -4.51 -8.55
N ALA A 125 -11.83 -5.11 -7.36
CA ALA A 125 -12.53 -6.36 -7.07
C ALA A 125 -14.03 -6.09 -6.84
N LEU A 126 -14.36 -4.99 -6.14
CA LEU A 126 -15.75 -4.55 -5.94
C LEU A 126 -16.45 -4.28 -7.27
N GLU A 127 -15.77 -3.62 -8.22
CA GLU A 127 -16.29 -3.35 -9.56
C GLU A 127 -16.63 -4.61 -10.36
N LYS A 128 -15.97 -5.74 -10.07
CA LYS A 128 -16.26 -7.04 -10.69
C LYS A 128 -17.39 -7.78 -9.99
N MET A 129 -17.48 -7.65 -8.67
CA MET A 129 -18.41 -8.40 -7.82
C MET A 129 -19.80 -7.76 -7.73
N ILE A 130 -19.92 -6.45 -7.92
CA ILE A 130 -21.13 -5.69 -7.65
C ILE A 130 -21.73 -5.15 -8.95
N PRO A 131 -23.05 -5.33 -9.20
CA PRO A 131 -23.69 -4.80 -10.40
C PRO A 131 -23.52 -3.27 -10.56
N LYS A 132 -23.42 -2.81 -11.81
CA LYS A 132 -23.06 -1.41 -12.16
C LYS A 132 -23.93 -0.34 -11.50
N ASN A 133 -25.23 -0.59 -11.33
CA ASN A 133 -26.18 0.33 -10.69
C ASN A 133 -25.95 0.47 -9.18
N PHE A 134 -25.36 -0.54 -8.53
CA PHE A 134 -25.08 -0.53 -7.09
C PHE A 134 -23.66 -0.05 -6.78
N ILE A 135 -22.66 -0.44 -7.57
CA ILE A 135 -21.26 -0.04 -7.34
C ILE A 135 -21.06 1.48 -7.42
N GLN A 136 -21.83 2.17 -8.28
CA GLN A 136 -21.79 3.64 -8.39
C GLN A 136 -22.15 4.34 -7.07
N GLN A 137 -22.99 3.71 -6.25
CA GLN A 137 -23.40 4.25 -4.94
C GLN A 137 -22.29 4.14 -3.89
N LEU A 138 -21.30 3.27 -4.10
CA LEU A 138 -20.14 3.10 -3.22
C LEU A 138 -19.02 4.10 -3.52
N THR A 139 -19.09 4.85 -4.62
CA THR A 139 -18.11 5.88 -5.05
C THR A 139 -16.66 5.37 -5.25
N VAL A 140 -16.43 4.06 -5.22
CA VAL A 140 -15.10 3.45 -5.30
C VAL A 140 -14.44 3.64 -6.67
N ASN A 141 -15.25 3.86 -7.72
CA ASN A 141 -14.80 4.14 -9.09
C ASN A 141 -14.04 5.47 -9.24
N ARG A 142 -13.99 6.31 -8.19
CA ARG A 142 -13.21 7.55 -8.16
C ARG A 142 -11.78 7.34 -7.65
N ILE A 143 -11.49 6.16 -7.12
CA ILE A 143 -10.17 5.84 -6.57
C ILE A 143 -9.24 5.46 -7.73
N ARG A 144 -8.06 6.06 -7.77
CA ARG A 144 -7.03 5.82 -8.79
C ARG A 144 -5.74 5.44 -8.10
N PHE A 145 -5.34 4.18 -8.20
CA PHE A 145 -4.14 3.71 -7.53
C PHE A 145 -2.88 4.13 -8.29
N HIS A 146 -1.81 4.36 -7.52
CA HIS A 146 -0.46 4.54 -8.04
C HIS A 146 0.31 3.22 -7.91
N PRO A 147 1.10 2.84 -8.92
CA PRO A 147 1.87 1.61 -8.87
C PRO A 147 3.12 1.75 -7.99
N ILE A 148 3.61 0.61 -7.50
CA ILE A 148 4.96 0.45 -6.94
C ILE A 148 5.62 -0.71 -7.68
N VAL A 149 6.89 -0.52 -8.06
CA VAL A 149 7.72 -1.61 -8.57
C VAL A 149 8.74 -1.98 -7.52
N SER A 150 8.80 -3.25 -7.18
CA SER A 150 9.83 -3.81 -6.29
C SER A 150 10.70 -4.79 -7.06
N VAL A 151 12.01 -4.59 -6.99
CA VAL A 151 13.02 -5.51 -7.53
C VAL A 151 13.74 -6.17 -6.36
N HIS A 152 13.49 -7.45 -6.18
CA HIS A 152 14.21 -8.26 -5.22
C HIS A 152 15.45 -8.85 -5.87
N LEU A 153 16.62 -8.48 -5.34
CA LEU A 153 17.93 -8.94 -5.78
C LEU A 153 18.54 -9.83 -4.71
N TYR A 154 19.01 -11.00 -5.10
CA TYR A 154 19.77 -11.89 -4.24
C TYR A 154 21.20 -11.90 -4.76
N LEU A 155 22.15 -11.44 -3.94
CA LEU A 155 23.54 -11.25 -4.34
C LEU A 155 24.46 -12.24 -3.62
N LYS A 156 25.59 -12.57 -4.24
CA LYS A 156 26.65 -13.41 -3.64
C LYS A 156 27.28 -12.75 -2.43
N THR A 157 27.53 -11.44 -2.53
CA THR A 157 28.21 -10.63 -1.52
C THR A 157 27.34 -9.46 -1.08
N GLU A 158 27.64 -8.95 0.11
CA GLU A 158 26.97 -7.76 0.60
C GLU A 158 27.41 -6.54 -0.21
N LEU A 159 26.42 -5.79 -0.72
CA LEU A 159 26.63 -4.55 -1.46
C LEU A 159 26.50 -3.33 -0.55
N PHE A 160 25.51 -3.31 0.33
CA PHE A 160 25.29 -2.26 1.30
C PHE A 160 24.95 -2.83 2.69
N PRO A 161 25.73 -2.53 3.74
CA PRO A 161 25.50 -3.08 5.09
C PRO A 161 24.31 -2.45 5.82
N GLU A 162 23.85 -1.27 5.40
CA GLU A 162 22.75 -0.57 6.07
C GLU A 162 21.42 -1.30 5.88
N LYS A 163 20.59 -1.32 6.93
CA LYS A 163 19.22 -1.87 6.87
C LYS A 163 18.42 -1.29 5.72
N PHE A 164 18.54 0.02 5.49
CA PHE A 164 17.92 0.68 4.36
C PHE A 164 18.69 1.94 3.97
N LEU A 165 18.54 2.31 2.70
CA LEU A 165 19.19 3.48 2.08
C LEU A 165 18.19 4.23 1.22
N ALA A 166 18.31 5.56 1.21
CA ALA A 166 17.66 6.41 0.23
C ALA A 166 18.61 6.61 -0.95
N PHE A 167 18.14 6.35 -2.17
CA PHE A 167 18.89 6.62 -3.39
C PHE A 167 18.31 7.88 -4.05
N ILE A 168 19.12 8.93 -4.13
CA ILE A 168 18.68 10.23 -4.68
C ILE A 168 19.15 10.36 -6.12
N GLY A 169 18.21 10.63 -7.03
CA GLY A 169 18.50 10.89 -8.44
C GLY A 169 18.83 9.64 -9.27
N GLY A 170 18.51 8.46 -8.75
CA GLY A 170 18.49 7.20 -9.50
C GLY A 170 17.07 6.76 -9.82
N THR A 171 16.97 5.62 -10.49
CA THR A 171 15.74 4.92 -10.85
C THR A 171 14.96 4.46 -9.63
N CYS A 172 15.63 3.99 -8.57
CA CYS A 172 14.99 3.62 -7.31
C CYS A 172 15.11 4.72 -6.26
N GLN A 173 14.20 4.71 -5.28
CA GLN A 173 14.24 5.64 -4.15
C GLN A 173 14.70 4.94 -2.87
N TRP A 174 14.41 3.65 -2.72
CA TRP A 174 14.73 2.91 -1.51
C TRP A 174 15.38 1.56 -1.80
N ILE A 175 16.39 1.23 -1.02
CA ILE A 175 17.04 -0.08 -1.01
C ILE A 175 16.96 -0.60 0.42
N PHE A 176 16.40 -1.79 0.63
CA PHE A 176 16.32 -2.43 1.94
C PHE A 176 17.19 -3.69 1.95
N ASN A 177 18.19 -3.73 2.82
CA ASN A 177 18.96 -4.96 3.09
C ASN A 177 18.12 -5.85 4.00
N MET A 178 17.48 -6.85 3.41
CA MET A 178 16.55 -7.72 4.12
C MET A 178 17.27 -8.71 5.04
N ASN A 179 18.56 -9.00 4.82
CA ASN A 179 19.38 -9.78 5.75
C ASN A 179 19.66 -8.98 7.03
N ALA A 180 19.94 -7.69 6.91
CA ALA A 180 20.13 -6.80 8.06
C ALA A 180 18.81 -6.49 8.81
N ILE A 181 17.67 -6.58 8.13
CA ILE A 181 16.34 -6.34 8.71
C ILE A 181 15.74 -7.61 9.34
N ARG A 182 15.86 -8.77 8.68
CA ARG A 182 15.19 -10.01 9.05
C ARG A 182 16.18 -11.15 9.21
N SER A 183 16.01 -11.90 10.29
CA SER A 183 16.68 -13.18 10.48
C SER A 183 15.89 -14.25 9.73
N SER A 184 16.23 -14.52 8.47
CA SER A 184 15.56 -15.60 7.74
C SER A 184 16.56 -16.50 7.02
N LYS A 185 16.18 -17.78 6.94
CA LYS A 185 16.95 -18.88 6.36
C LYS A 185 16.42 -19.32 4.99
N TYR A 186 15.47 -18.58 4.42
CA TYR A 186 14.70 -19.01 3.24
C TYR A 186 15.34 -18.65 1.89
N TRP A 187 16.54 -18.06 1.88
CA TRP A 187 17.20 -17.67 0.64
C TRP A 187 18.72 -17.83 0.74
N GLU A 188 19.32 -18.10 -0.42
CA GLU A 188 20.77 -18.10 -0.60
C GLU A 188 21.25 -16.67 -0.92
N GLY A 189 22.39 -16.29 -0.33
CA GLY A 189 23.00 -14.97 -0.54
C GLY A 189 22.37 -13.84 0.29
N ILE A 190 22.68 -12.61 -0.14
CA ILE A 190 22.24 -11.36 0.49
C ILE A 190 21.05 -10.79 -0.28
N TRP A 191 19.91 -10.63 0.39
CA TRP A 191 18.68 -10.15 -0.22
C TRP A 191 18.51 -8.64 -0.06
N TYR A 192 18.37 -7.95 -1.18
CA TYR A 192 17.96 -6.55 -1.26
C TYR A 192 16.56 -6.42 -1.86
N SER A 193 15.71 -5.63 -1.22
CA SER A 193 14.45 -5.15 -1.80
C SER A 193 14.63 -3.72 -2.28
N VAL A 194 14.67 -3.53 -3.60
CA VAL A 194 14.82 -2.23 -4.26
C VAL A 194 13.45 -1.74 -4.67
N VAL A 195 13.05 -0.54 -4.24
CA VAL A 195 11.68 -0.03 -4.40
C VAL A 195 11.70 1.24 -5.24
N ILE A 196 10.80 1.25 -6.23
CA ILE A 196 10.47 2.39 -7.08
C ILE A 196 9.03 2.81 -6.73
N SER A 197 8.91 4.00 -6.16
CA SER A 197 7.65 4.66 -5.80
C SER A 197 7.19 5.58 -6.93
N GLY A 198 5.87 5.79 -7.08
CA GLY A 198 5.32 6.56 -8.19
C GLY A 198 5.78 5.99 -9.52
N ALA A 199 5.62 4.68 -9.68
CA ALA A 199 6.28 3.92 -10.73
C ALA A 199 5.45 3.85 -12.03
N GLU A 200 4.74 4.92 -12.40
CA GLU A 200 3.81 4.90 -13.55
C GLU A 200 4.49 4.50 -14.85
N GLU A 201 5.72 4.97 -15.07
CA GLU A 201 6.48 4.68 -16.28
C GLU A 201 7.16 3.31 -16.19
N GLU A 202 7.79 3.00 -15.06
CA GLU A 202 8.49 1.74 -14.82
C GLU A 202 7.53 0.54 -14.83
N ALA A 203 6.28 0.73 -14.38
CA ALA A 203 5.24 -0.28 -14.47
C ALA A 203 4.97 -0.72 -15.92
N LYS A 204 5.23 0.13 -16.93
CA LYS A 204 5.04 -0.17 -18.35
C LYS A 204 6.27 -0.79 -19.02
N LEU A 205 7.47 -0.62 -18.45
CA LEU A 205 8.74 -1.10 -19.04
C LEU A 205 8.91 -2.62 -18.97
N PRO A 206 9.68 -3.26 -19.86
CA PRO A 206 10.13 -4.63 -19.67
C PRO A 206 10.90 -4.79 -18.35
N LYS A 207 10.76 -5.95 -17.69
CA LYS A 207 11.42 -6.21 -16.39
C LYS A 207 12.93 -6.03 -16.47
N ASP A 208 13.55 -6.51 -17.54
CA ASP A 208 15.00 -6.47 -17.73
C ASP A 208 15.53 -5.05 -17.95
N THR A 209 14.71 -4.16 -18.53
CA THR A 209 15.03 -2.73 -18.63
C THR A 209 15.12 -2.08 -17.25
N ILE A 210 14.15 -2.35 -16.37
CA ILE A 210 14.14 -1.83 -14.99
C ILE A 210 15.36 -2.33 -14.22
N VAL A 211 15.66 -3.62 -14.34
CA VAL A 211 16.83 -4.25 -13.71
C VAL A 211 18.12 -3.60 -14.22
N SER A 212 18.26 -3.41 -15.53
CA SER A 212 19.45 -2.81 -16.13
C SER A 212 19.68 -1.37 -15.67
N GLN A 213 18.61 -0.59 -15.51
CA GLN A 213 18.66 0.77 -14.97
C GLN A 213 19.14 0.78 -13.51
N ILE A 214 18.57 -0.08 -12.67
CA ILE A 214 19.01 -0.24 -11.27
C ILE A 214 20.49 -0.66 -11.21
N PHE A 215 20.92 -1.59 -12.06
CA PHE A 215 22.32 -2.04 -12.11
C PHE A 215 23.26 -0.90 -12.50
N SER A 216 22.88 -0.08 -13.48
CA SER A 216 23.64 1.11 -13.85
C SER A 216 23.77 2.07 -12.67
N ASP A 217 22.70 2.27 -11.90
CA ASP A 217 22.74 3.12 -10.70
C ASP A 217 23.64 2.54 -9.60
N PHE A 218 23.62 1.23 -9.40
CA PHE A 218 24.49 0.57 -8.42
C PHE A 218 25.96 0.70 -8.79
N GLN A 219 26.30 0.58 -10.08
CA GLN A 219 27.67 0.75 -10.55
C GLN A 219 28.19 2.19 -10.39
N LYS A 220 27.31 3.21 -10.43
CA LYS A 220 27.72 4.60 -10.18
C LYS A 220 28.16 4.81 -8.74
N ILE A 221 27.53 4.14 -7.78
CA ILE A 221 27.84 4.28 -6.34
C ILE A 221 28.84 3.24 -5.83
N GLN A 222 28.89 2.08 -6.48
CA GLN A 222 29.85 1.02 -6.19
C GLN A 222 30.51 0.53 -7.49
N PRO A 223 31.56 1.21 -7.98
CA PRO A 223 32.21 0.88 -9.27
C PRO A 223 32.75 -0.55 -9.36
N GLY A 224 33.05 -1.18 -8.22
CA GLY A 224 33.51 -2.57 -8.16
C GLY A 224 32.41 -3.63 -8.30
N TRP A 225 31.14 -3.24 -8.16
CA TRP A 225 30.00 -4.17 -8.22
C TRP A 225 29.70 -4.61 -9.66
N LYS A 226 29.40 -5.90 -9.84
CA LYS A 226 29.14 -6.48 -11.16
C LYS A 226 27.79 -7.20 -11.20
N PRO A 227 27.04 -7.13 -12.30
CA PRO A 227 25.83 -7.93 -12.48
C PRO A 227 26.02 -9.45 -12.29
N SER A 228 27.23 -9.96 -12.50
CA SER A 228 27.61 -11.36 -12.23
C SER A 228 27.53 -11.78 -10.76
N ASP A 229 27.40 -10.82 -9.85
CA ASP A 229 27.23 -11.06 -8.41
C ASP A 229 25.79 -11.43 -8.05
N VAL A 230 24.86 -11.31 -9.00
CA VAL A 230 23.44 -11.59 -8.80
C VAL A 230 23.16 -13.09 -8.95
N LEU A 231 22.59 -13.70 -7.91
CA LEU A 231 22.14 -15.08 -7.87
C LEU A 231 20.70 -15.23 -8.40
N HIS A 232 19.82 -14.31 -8.01
CA HIS A 232 18.42 -14.35 -8.39
C HIS A 232 17.82 -12.95 -8.45
N ILE A 233 16.84 -12.77 -9.35
CA ILE A 233 16.11 -11.52 -9.54
C ILE A 233 14.62 -11.82 -9.58
N ARG A 234 13.84 -11.05 -8.83
CA ARG A 234 12.39 -11.05 -8.92
C ARG A 234 11.85 -9.63 -9.00
N VAL A 235 11.28 -9.29 -10.15
CA VAL A 235 10.57 -8.02 -10.35
C VAL A 235 9.08 -8.22 -10.10
N ILE A 236 8.53 -7.46 -9.15
CA ILE A 236 7.11 -7.41 -8.80
C ILE A 236 6.58 -6.01 -9.17
N LYS A 237 5.50 -5.98 -9.93
CA LYS A 237 4.79 -4.74 -10.29
C LYS A 237 3.42 -4.77 -9.62
N GLU A 238 3.27 -3.99 -8.57
CA GLU A 238 1.97 -3.83 -7.91
C GLU A 238 1.29 -2.61 -8.54
N LEU A 239 0.37 -2.86 -9.48
CA LEU A 239 -0.29 -1.80 -10.25
C LEU A 239 -1.32 -1.02 -9.42
N SER A 240 -1.81 -1.62 -8.34
CA SER A 240 -2.80 -1.00 -7.45
C SER A 240 -2.26 -0.85 -6.03
N ALA A 241 -1.03 -0.33 -5.88
CA ALA A 241 -0.31 -0.34 -4.61
C ALA A 241 -0.93 0.56 -3.56
N THR A 242 -1.21 1.82 -3.90
CA THR A 242 -1.75 2.81 -2.95
C THR A 242 -2.77 3.72 -3.61
N ALA A 243 -3.91 3.94 -2.95
CA ALA A 243 -4.90 4.94 -3.36
C ALA A 243 -4.30 6.36 -3.37
N PRO A 244 -4.82 7.26 -4.22
CA PRO A 244 -4.13 8.50 -4.51
C PRO A 244 -4.22 9.45 -3.33
N GLY A 245 -3.13 10.18 -3.10
CA GLY A 245 -3.08 11.33 -2.22
C GLY A 245 -3.44 12.64 -2.91
N SER A 246 -3.94 12.61 -4.15
CA SER A 246 -4.08 13.80 -4.99
C SER A 246 -5.13 14.80 -4.48
N PRO A 247 -5.04 16.08 -4.87
CA PRO A 247 -6.04 17.07 -4.46
C PRO A 247 -7.47 16.65 -4.82
N GLY A 248 -8.37 16.67 -3.83
CA GLY A 248 -9.76 16.23 -4.01
C GLY A 248 -9.97 14.71 -3.82
N ALA A 249 -8.92 13.88 -3.82
CA ALA A 249 -9.04 12.44 -3.64
C ALA A 249 -9.72 12.05 -2.33
N GLU A 250 -9.44 12.77 -1.24
CA GLU A 250 -10.04 12.50 0.08
C GLU A 250 -11.58 12.55 0.06
N ALA A 251 -12.16 13.50 -0.69
CA ALA A 251 -13.61 13.61 -0.84
C ALA A 251 -14.19 12.42 -1.62
N GLY A 252 -13.39 11.79 -2.48
CA GLY A 252 -13.74 10.59 -3.23
C GLY A 252 -13.53 9.28 -2.48
N ARG A 253 -12.88 9.29 -1.30
CA ARG A 253 -12.77 8.08 -0.45
C ARG A 253 -14.09 7.89 0.31
N PRO A 254 -14.72 6.70 0.22
CA PRO A 254 -15.97 6.44 0.93
C PRO A 254 -15.70 6.21 2.43
N SER A 255 -16.72 6.47 3.24
CA SER A 255 -16.79 6.03 4.64
C SER A 255 -16.95 4.51 4.74
N GLN A 256 -16.75 3.98 5.94
CA GLN A 256 -16.99 2.56 6.22
C GLN A 256 -18.48 2.21 6.16
N LYS A 257 -19.36 3.12 6.61
CA LYS A 257 -20.82 3.01 6.40
C LYS A 257 -21.19 3.39 4.97
N THR A 258 -22.00 2.55 4.33
CA THR A 258 -22.53 2.80 2.97
C THR A 258 -24.02 3.19 3.03
N ALA A 259 -24.60 3.50 1.86
CA ALA A 259 -26.03 3.73 1.73
C ALA A 259 -26.87 2.43 1.80
N PHE A 260 -26.24 1.26 1.71
CA PHE A 260 -26.93 -0.02 1.83
C PHE A 260 -27.18 -0.37 3.29
N LYS A 261 -28.27 -1.10 3.55
CA LYS A 261 -28.73 -1.43 4.90
C LYS A 261 -27.70 -2.21 5.72
N ASN A 262 -26.90 -3.07 5.10
CA ASN A 262 -26.00 -3.98 5.79
C ASN A 262 -24.64 -4.18 5.10
N ILE A 263 -24.26 -3.28 4.18
CA ILE A 263 -22.96 -3.34 3.51
C ILE A 263 -22.06 -2.26 4.10
N PHE A 264 -20.85 -2.65 4.48
CA PHE A 264 -19.81 -1.78 4.99
C PHE A 264 -18.53 -1.98 4.19
N LEU A 265 -17.64 -1.00 4.22
CA LEU A 265 -16.36 -1.02 3.52
C LEU A 265 -15.21 -1.03 4.51
N ALA A 266 -14.17 -1.79 4.20
CA ALA A 266 -12.88 -1.72 4.89
C ALA A 266 -11.74 -1.78 3.86
N GLY A 267 -10.62 -1.15 4.18
CA GLY A 267 -9.44 -1.03 3.34
C GLY A 267 -8.77 0.33 3.54
N GLY A 268 -7.45 0.38 3.41
CA GLY A 268 -6.68 1.62 3.60
C GLY A 268 -7.04 2.74 2.62
N TRP A 269 -7.71 2.39 1.53
CA TRP A 269 -8.29 3.28 0.51
C TRP A 269 -9.58 3.99 0.95
N THR A 270 -10.20 3.57 2.07
CA THR A 270 -11.38 4.23 2.66
C THR A 270 -11.01 5.50 3.41
N ARG A 271 -12.01 6.28 3.84
CA ARG A 271 -11.82 7.55 4.54
C ARG A 271 -11.46 7.34 6.02
N THR A 272 -10.20 7.02 6.27
CA THR A 272 -9.64 6.87 7.63
C THR A 272 -9.01 8.15 8.17
N GLY A 273 -8.83 9.16 7.30
CA GLY A 273 -8.03 10.34 7.59
C GLY A 273 -6.53 10.12 7.44
N LEU A 274 -6.09 8.95 6.96
CA LEU A 274 -4.68 8.60 6.73
C LEU A 274 -4.41 8.28 5.25
N PRO A 275 -3.15 8.37 4.82
CA PRO A 275 -2.73 7.79 3.55
C PRO A 275 -2.96 6.27 3.51
N ASP A 276 -3.07 5.71 2.31
CA ASP A 276 -3.31 4.27 2.11
C ASP A 276 -2.08 3.46 2.55
N THR A 277 -2.12 3.01 3.81
CA THR A 277 -1.01 2.42 4.56
C THR A 277 -1.55 1.25 5.38
N ILE A 278 -0.65 0.43 5.94
CA ILE A 278 -1.04 -0.66 6.86
C ILE A 278 -1.87 -0.11 8.04
N GLU A 279 -1.45 1.03 8.61
CA GLU A 279 -2.18 1.71 9.69
C GLU A 279 -3.61 2.09 9.25
N SER A 280 -3.75 2.68 8.05
CA SER A 280 -5.07 3.00 7.48
C SER A 280 -5.92 1.75 7.27
N ALA A 281 -5.32 0.65 6.82
CA ALA A 281 -6.03 -0.62 6.62
C ALA A 281 -6.55 -1.20 7.95
N VAL A 282 -5.72 -1.22 9.00
CA VAL A 282 -6.13 -1.67 10.34
C VAL A 282 -7.24 -0.77 10.89
N LEU A 283 -7.03 0.55 10.89
CA LEU A 283 -8.00 1.53 11.37
C LEU A 283 -9.33 1.42 10.61
N SER A 284 -9.30 1.19 9.30
CA SER A 284 -10.52 1.02 8.50
C SER A 284 -11.33 -0.20 8.94
N GLY A 285 -10.67 -1.30 9.34
CA GLY A 285 -11.33 -2.49 9.88
C GLY A 285 -12.00 -2.21 11.22
N GLU A 286 -11.33 -1.48 12.11
CA GLU A 286 -11.90 -1.05 13.39
C GLU A 286 -13.11 -0.14 13.21
N LEU A 287 -13.01 0.84 12.30
CA LEU A 287 -14.11 1.74 11.97
C LEU A 287 -15.29 0.97 11.37
N ALA A 288 -15.05 0.01 10.47
CA ALA A 288 -16.11 -0.81 9.90
C ALA A 288 -16.79 -1.69 10.97
N ALA A 289 -16.02 -2.29 11.88
CA ALA A 289 -16.58 -3.05 12.99
C ALA A 289 -17.46 -2.18 13.90
N LYS A 290 -17.04 -0.94 14.19
CA LYS A 290 -17.87 0.02 14.96
C LYS A 290 -19.20 0.33 14.27
N GLU A 291 -19.18 0.54 12.96
CA GLU A 291 -20.39 0.79 12.17
C GLU A 291 -21.33 -0.43 12.14
N VAL A 292 -20.78 -1.65 12.12
CA VAL A 292 -21.57 -2.90 12.23
C VAL A 292 -22.23 -2.98 13.61
N MET A 293 -21.48 -2.78 14.69
CA MET A 293 -21.99 -2.87 16.06
C MET A 293 -23.03 -1.80 16.37
N ALA A 294 -22.94 -0.62 15.76
CA ALA A 294 -23.90 0.47 15.95
C ALA A 294 -25.26 0.21 15.25
N GLN A 295 -25.35 -0.79 14.38
CA GLN A 295 -26.62 -1.23 13.78
C GLN A 295 -27.30 -2.38 14.53
N SER A 296 -26.58 -3.01 15.46
CA SER A 296 -27.07 -4.14 16.27
C SER A 296 -27.88 -3.68 17.47
#